data_AF-A0A9E1XFB9-F1
#
_entry.id   AF-A0A9E1XFB9-F1
#
_cell.length_a   1.000
_cell.length_b   1.000
_cell.length_c   1.000
_cell.angle_alpha   90.00
_cell.angle_beta   90.00
_cell.angle_gamma   90.00
#
_symmetry.space_group_name_H-M   'P 1'
#
loop_
_entity.id
_entity.type
_entity.pdbx_description
1 polymer ?
#
loop_
_entity_poly.entity_id
_entity_poly.type
_entity_poly.pdbx_seq_one_letter_code
_entity_poly.pdbx_strand_id
1 'polypeptide(L)' 'MPSVQELENQIAELQKQRKTALRDERNKDLSLVKEMCKKHGFTARMLKGYLAEGRNRRKT' A
#
# COMPACT_ATOMS: atom_id res chain seq x y z
N MET A 1 -28.91 -4.04 -24.18
CA MET A 1 -28.32 -3.42 -22.97
C MET A 1 -27.76 -4.55 -22.13
N PRO A 2 -26.55 -4.40 -21.56
CA PRO A 2 -26.01 -5.42 -20.66
C PRO A 2 -26.98 -5.66 -19.50
N SER A 3 -27.07 -6.92 -19.08
CA SER A 3 -27.89 -7.32 -17.93
C SER A 3 -27.34 -6.67 -16.65
N VAL A 4 -28.22 -6.37 -15.69
CA VAL A 4 -27.82 -5.86 -14.37
C VAL A 4 -26.74 -6.74 -13.74
N GLN A 5 -26.84 -8.06 -13.92
CA GLN A 5 -25.89 -9.03 -13.38
C GLN A 5 -24.52 -8.97 -14.08
N GLU A 6 -24.48 -8.66 -15.38
CA GLU A 6 -23.23 -8.48 -16.11
C GLU A 6 -22.51 -7.19 -15.67
N LEU A 7 -23.28 -6.13 -15.41
CA LEU A 7 -22.75 -4.87 -14.89
C LEU A 7 -22.18 -5.03 -13.47
N GLU A 8 -22.85 -5.78 -12.59
CA GLU A 8 -22.36 -6.07 -11.24
C GLU A 8 -21.04 -6.86 -11.26
N ASN A 9 -20.93 -7.86 -12.15
CA ASN A 9 -19.70 -8.64 -12.30
C ASN A 9 -18.52 -7.75 -12.76
N GLN A 10 -18.76 -6.82 -13.70
CA GLN A 10 -17.73 -5.88 -14.15
C GLN A 10 -17.28 -4.92 -13.05
N ILE A 11 -18.22 -4.42 -12.23
CA ILE A 11 -17.89 -3.57 -11.07
C ILE A 11 -17.01 -4.33 -10.08
N ALA A 12 -17.36 -5.58 -9.77
CA ALA A 12 -16.59 -6.40 -8.85
C ALA A 12 -15.16 -6.66 -9.36
N GLU A 13 -15.01 -6.97 -10.64
CA GLU A 13 -13.68 -7.20 -11.23
C GLU A 13 -12.84 -5.91 -11.25
N LEU A 14 -13.44 -4.76 -11.59
CA LEU A 14 -12.77 -3.46 -11.55
C LEU A 14 -12.35 -3.07 -10.13
N GLN A 15 -13.18 -3.35 -9.11
CA GLN A 15 -12.81 -3.12 -7.71
C GLN A 15 -11.62 -3.97 -7.28
N LYS A 16 -11.56 -5.22 -7.73
CA LYS A 16 -10.43 -6.13 -7.48
C LYS A 16 -9.16 -5.61 -8.15
N GLN A 17 -9.25 -5.18 -9.41
CA GLN A 17 -8.13 -4.58 -10.13
C GLN A 17 -7.63 -3.30 -9.45
N ARG A 18 -8.54 -2.43 -9.00
CA ARG A 18 -8.19 -1.22 -8.24
C ARG A 18 -7.42 -1.56 -6.96
N LYS A 19 -7.87 -2.58 -6.22
CA LYS A 19 -7.18 -3.02 -5.00
C LYS A 19 -5.78 -3.55 -5.29
N THR A 20 -5.60 -4.29 -6.38
CA THR A 20 -4.29 -4.78 -6.82
C THR A 20 -3.38 -3.61 -7.20
N ALA A 21 -3.87 -2.66 -8.01
CA ALA A 21 -3.12 -1.48 -8.42
C ALA A 21 -2.64 -0.64 -7.22
N LEU A 22 -3.51 -0.40 -6.23
CA LEU A 22 -3.14 0.32 -5.00
C LEU A 22 -2.07 -0.42 -4.18
N ARG A 23 -2.11 -1.75 -4.17
CA ARG A 23 -1.09 -2.56 -3.49
C ARG A 23 0.25 -2.44 -4.20
N ASP A 24 0.26 -2.46 -5.52
CA ASP A 24 1.48 -2.38 -6.32
C ASP A 24 2.11 -0.98 -6.25
N GLU A 25 1.30 0.07 -6.29
CA GLU A 25 1.72 1.46 -6.06
C GLU A 25 2.39 1.59 -4.69
N ARG A 26 1.72 1.13 -3.62
CA ARG A 26 2.29 1.13 -2.27
C ARG A 26 3.61 0.37 -2.18
N ASN A 27 3.75 -0.75 -2.90
CA ASN A 27 4.99 -1.52 -2.91
C ASN A 27 6.13 -0.78 -3.61
N LYS A 28 5.84 -0.09 -4.71
CA LYS A 28 6.81 0.76 -5.43
C LYS A 28 7.29 1.90 -4.54
N ASP A 29 6.37 2.59 -3.88
CA ASP A 29 6.70 3.67 -2.94
C ASP A 29 7.59 3.16 -1.81
N LEU A 30 7.25 2.00 -1.24
CA LEU A 30 8.06 1.40 -0.18
C LEU A 30 9.47 1.02 -0.66
N SER A 31 9.62 0.58 -1.92
CA SER A 31 10.94 0.32 -2.52
C SER A 31 11.76 1.60 -2.61
N LEU A 32 11.15 2.67 -3.13
CA LEU A 32 11.80 3.97 -3.26
C LEU A 32 12.25 4.51 -1.90
N VAL A 33 11.38 4.44 -0.89
CA VAL A 33 11.73 4.87 0.48
C VAL A 33 12.93 4.09 1.01
N LYS A 34 12.98 2.76 0.80
CA LYS A 34 14.13 1.94 1.25
C LYS A 34 15.44 2.36 0.58
N GLU A 35 15.41 2.64 -0.72
CA GLU A 35 16.57 3.11 -1.46
C GLU A 35 17.04 4.47 -0.96
N MET A 36 16.10 5.41 -0.75
CA MET A 36 16.41 6.74 -0.22
C MET A 36 17.01 6.67 1.18
N CYS A 37 16.45 5.83 2.07
CA CYS A 37 17.01 5.61 3.40
C CYS A 37 18.45 5.11 3.35
N LYS A 38 18.76 4.18 2.44
CA LYS A 38 20.14 3.68 2.25
C LYS A 38 21.06 4.72 1.66
N LYS A 39 20.60 5.46 0.65
CA LYS A 39 21.40 6.47 -0.07
C LYS A 39 21.78 7.66 0.81
N HIS A 40 20.86 8.13 1.65
CA HIS A 40 21.04 9.33 2.46
C HIS A 40 21.39 9.03 3.92
N GLY A 41 21.40 7.77 4.33
CA GLY A 41 21.73 7.38 5.71
C GLY A 41 20.65 7.78 6.73
N PHE A 42 19.37 7.81 6.33
CA PHE A 42 18.29 8.16 7.25
C PHE A 42 18.19 7.15 8.40
N THR A 43 18.14 7.66 9.62
CA THR A 43 17.98 6.83 10.82
C THR A 43 16.51 6.69 11.21
N ALA A 44 16.17 5.62 11.93
CA ALA A 44 14.82 5.41 12.44
C ALA A 44 14.33 6.58 13.33
N ARG A 45 15.23 7.27 14.04
CA ARG A 45 14.90 8.44 14.85
C ARG A 45 14.44 9.63 14.00
N MET A 46 15.06 9.84 12.84
CA MET A 46 14.68 10.91 11.91
C MET A 46 13.30 10.66 11.28
N LEU A 47 12.95 9.39 11.06
CA LEU A 47 11.68 9.00 10.44
C LEU A 47 10.55 8.76 11.45
N LYS A 48 10.82 8.78 12.75
CA LYS A 48 9.86 8.39 13.80
C LYS A 48 8.52 9.12 13.72
N GLY A 49 8.51 10.42 13.38
CA GLY A 49 7.29 11.22 13.25
C GLY A 49 6.54 11.05 11.92
N TYR A 50 7.17 10.42 10.93
CA TYR A 50 6.61 10.18 9.60
C TYR A 50 6.11 8.74 9.41
N LEU A 51 6.56 7.82 10.27
CA LEU A 51 6.12 6.44 10.24
C LEU A 51 4.84 6.30 11.06
N ALA A 52 3.85 5.62 10.48
CA ALA A 52 2.66 5.21 11.23
C ALA A 52 3.04 4.33 12.43
N GLU A 53 2.24 4.41 13.49
CA GLU A 53 2.36 3.48 14.62
C GLU A 53 2.22 2.05 14.09
N GLY A 54 3.32 1.29 14.18
CA GLY A 54 3.33 -0.11 13.73
C GLY A 54 2.33 -0.95 14.51
N ARG A 55 2.16 -2.22 14.13
CA ARG A 55 1.37 -3.14 14.95
C ARG A 55 2.02 -3.26 16.33
N ASN A 56 1.35 -2.73 17.36
CA ASN A 56 1.71 -2.97 18.75
C ASN A 56 1.54 -4.47 19.04
N ARG A 57 2.60 -5.26 18.83
CA ARG A 57 2.68 -6.60 19.39
C ARG A 57 2.69 -6.42 20.89
N ARG A 58 1.58 -6.76 21.56
CA ARG A 58 1.58 -6.93 23.02
C ARG A 58 2.76 -7.84 23.34
N LYS A 59 3.71 -7.34 24.12
CA LYS A 59 4.74 -8.18 24.72
C LYS A 59 3.97 -9.12 25.65
N THR A 60 3.74 -10.35 25.21
CA THR A 60 3.41 -11.48 26.09
C THR A 60 4.60 -11.76 26.99
#